data_AF-A0A9Q6IAC7-F1
#
_entry.id   AF-A0A9Q6IAC7-F1
#
_cell.length_a   1.000
_cell.length_b   1.000
_cell.length_c   1.000
_cell.angle_alpha   90.00
_cell.angle_beta   90.00
_cell.angle_gamma   90.00
#
_symmetry.space_group_name_H-M   'P 1'
#
loop_
_entity.id
_entity.type
_entity.pdbx_description
1 polymer ?
#
loop_
_entity_poly.entity_id
_entity_poly.type
_entity_poly.pdbx_seq_one_letter_code
_entity_poly.pdbx_strand_id
1 'polypeptide(L)'
;VLGPFIVGAGAKVGSNAVVTKAVPAGATVVGIPGRIIMKSSDEQAAKRKAMAEKLGFDAYGVGEDMPDPVARAIGQLLDHLQAVDGRLEDMCGALKDLGSDYCAKDLPQLREEDFAEVKGKDGSQVG
;
A
#
# COMPACT_ATOMS: atom_id res chain seq x y z
N VAL A 1 -20.32 -16.96 26.34
CA VAL A 1 -21.03 -15.68 26.46
C VAL A 1 -19.99 -14.58 26.51
N LEU A 2 -19.99 -13.64 25.56
CA LEU A 2 -19.14 -12.45 25.63
C LEU A 2 -19.80 -11.45 26.59
N GLY A 3 -19.01 -10.76 27.41
CA GLY A 3 -19.51 -9.81 28.41
C GLY A 3 -20.24 -8.61 27.80
N PRO A 4 -20.81 -7.71 28.62
CA PRO A 4 -21.49 -6.52 28.10
C PRO A 4 -20.51 -5.63 27.31
N PHE A 5 -20.87 -5.26 26.08
CA PHE A 5 -20.12 -4.31 25.25
C PHE A 5 -21.07 -3.31 24.59
N ILE A 6 -20.54 -2.15 24.22
CA ILE A 6 -21.31 -1.03 23.66
C ILE A 6 -21.25 -1.07 22.14
N VAL A 7 -22.40 -0.89 21.49
CA VAL A 7 -22.52 -0.73 20.04
C VAL A 7 -23.06 0.68 19.76
N GLY A 8 -22.25 1.51 19.09
CA GLY A 8 -22.61 2.87 18.75
C GLY A 8 -23.75 2.95 17.71
N ALA A 9 -24.44 4.08 17.67
CA ALA A 9 -25.55 4.30 16.74
C ALA A 9 -25.10 4.13 15.28
N GLY A 10 -25.91 3.43 14.48
CA GLY A 10 -25.62 3.18 13.06
C GLY A 10 -24.46 2.22 12.79
N ALA A 11 -23.90 1.57 13.82
CA ALA A 11 -22.91 0.53 13.64
C ALA A 11 -23.53 -0.74 13.01
N LYS A 12 -22.74 -1.44 12.19
CA LYS A 12 -23.14 -2.66 11.49
C LYS A 12 -22.24 -3.82 11.91
N VAL A 13 -22.81 -4.99 12.11
CA VAL A 13 -22.05 -6.21 12.42
C VAL A 13 -22.32 -7.23 11.31
N GLY A 14 -21.25 -7.68 10.65
CA GLY A 14 -21.31 -8.67 9.59
C GLY A 14 -21.75 -10.02 10.12
N SER A 15 -22.44 -10.78 9.29
CA SER A 15 -22.88 -12.13 9.61
C SER A 15 -21.70 -13.01 9.99
N ASN A 16 -21.80 -13.70 11.14
CA ASN A 16 -20.73 -14.51 11.73
C ASN A 16 -19.49 -13.74 12.23
N ALA A 17 -19.62 -12.44 12.53
CA ALA A 17 -18.53 -11.69 13.17
C ALA A 17 -18.49 -11.93 14.69
N VAL A 18 -17.29 -12.03 15.26
CA VAL A 18 -17.08 -12.13 16.72
C VAL A 18 -16.51 -10.82 17.24
N VAL A 19 -17.36 -10.05 17.92
CA VAL A 19 -17.04 -8.71 18.45
C VAL A 19 -16.49 -8.84 19.88
N THR A 20 -15.21 -8.53 20.08
CA THR A 20 -14.54 -8.62 21.40
C THR A 20 -14.31 -7.25 22.07
N LYS A 21 -14.63 -6.14 21.40
CA LYS A 21 -14.43 -4.76 21.88
C LYS A 21 -15.63 -3.89 21.50
N ALA A 22 -15.79 -2.75 22.19
CA ALA A 22 -16.84 -1.79 21.88
C ALA A 22 -16.77 -1.29 20.42
N VAL A 23 -17.92 -1.12 19.80
CA VAL A 23 -18.06 -0.74 18.38
C VAL A 23 -18.42 0.76 18.30
N PRO A 24 -17.58 1.60 17.66
CA PRO A 24 -17.90 3.01 17.45
C PRO A 24 -19.14 3.23 16.59
N ALA A 25 -19.79 4.40 16.72
CA ALA A 25 -20.91 4.79 15.88
C ALA A 25 -20.52 4.80 14.40
N GLY A 26 -21.40 4.30 13.53
CA GLY A 26 -21.17 4.21 12.08
C GLY A 26 -20.11 3.21 11.62
N ALA A 27 -19.47 2.46 12.53
CA ALA A 27 -18.46 1.47 12.17
C ALA A 27 -19.08 0.13 11.73
N THR A 28 -18.38 -0.62 10.89
CA THR A 28 -18.78 -1.97 10.46
C THR A 28 -17.79 -3.00 10.97
N VAL A 29 -18.26 -4.05 11.65
CA VAL A 29 -17.40 -5.14 12.15
C VAL A 29 -17.55 -6.38 11.30
N VAL A 30 -16.45 -7.00 10.86
CA VAL A 30 -16.46 -8.22 10.04
C VAL A 30 -15.44 -9.25 10.51
N GLY A 31 -15.76 -10.54 10.38
CA GLY A 31 -14.83 -11.66 10.56
C GLY A 31 -14.69 -12.20 11.98
N ILE A 32 -13.87 -13.25 12.11
CA ILE A 32 -13.49 -13.90 13.36
C ILE A 32 -11.96 -13.97 13.40
N PRO A 33 -11.27 -13.23 14.29
CA PRO A 33 -11.79 -12.21 15.20
C PRO A 33 -12.31 -10.97 14.46
N GLY A 34 -13.35 -10.31 14.99
CA GLY A 34 -14.01 -9.17 14.36
C GLY A 34 -13.08 -7.96 14.19
N ARG A 35 -12.94 -7.47 12.96
CA ARG A 35 -12.20 -6.25 12.60
C ARG A 35 -13.15 -5.09 12.39
N ILE A 36 -12.87 -3.96 13.04
CA ILE A 36 -13.68 -2.74 12.95
C ILE A 36 -13.20 -1.92 11.75
N ILE A 37 -14.11 -1.61 10.83
CA ILE A 37 -13.90 -0.77 9.65
C ILE A 37 -14.72 0.51 9.85
N MET A 38 -14.06 1.68 9.89
CA MET A 38 -14.74 2.97 9.93
C MET A 38 -15.07 3.42 8.51
N LYS A 39 -16.31 3.84 8.28
CA LYS A 39 -16.68 4.53 7.04
C LYS A 39 -16.11 5.95 7.08
N SER A 40 -15.22 6.26 6.14
CA SER A 40 -14.80 7.64 5.87
C SER A 40 -16.02 8.49 5.50
N SER A 41 -16.07 9.72 6.02
CA SER A 41 -17.14 10.73 5.91
C SER A 41 -18.00 10.66 4.63
N ASP A 42 -19.31 10.92 4.78
CA ASP A 42 -20.35 10.87 3.74
C ASP A 42 -20.00 11.66 2.47
N GLU A 43 -19.16 12.69 2.54
CA GLU A 43 -18.67 13.42 1.37
C GLU A 43 -17.81 12.56 0.43
N GLN A 44 -17.02 11.63 0.97
CA GLN A 44 -16.23 10.70 0.15
C GLN A 44 -17.11 9.60 -0.44
N ALA A 45 -18.19 9.21 0.25
CA ALA A 45 -19.17 8.27 -0.28
C ALA A 45 -19.94 8.86 -1.47
N ALA A 46 -20.36 10.12 -1.38
CA ALA A 46 -21.03 10.83 -2.48
C ALA A 46 -20.11 11.04 -3.69
N LYS A 47 -18.85 11.45 -3.47
CA LYS A 47 -17.85 11.58 -4.54
C LYS A 47 -17.54 10.24 -5.21
N ARG A 48 -17.43 9.15 -4.44
CA ARG A 48 -17.24 7.79 -4.98
C ARG A 48 -18.44 7.31 -5.79
N LYS A 49 -19.67 7.60 -5.34
CA LYS A 49 -20.90 7.20 -6.06
C LYS A 49 -21.03 7.94 -7.39
N ALA A 50 -20.75 9.24 -7.41
CA ALA A 50 -20.74 10.05 -8.63
C ALA A 50 -19.61 9.65 -9.61
N MET A 51 -18.49 9.13 -9.09
CA MET A 51 -17.39 8.63 -9.90
C MET A 51 -17.70 7.26 -10.51
N ALA A 52 -18.32 6.36 -9.74
CA ALA A 52 -18.78 5.04 -10.21
C ALA A 52 -19.86 5.13 -11.30
N GLU A 53 -20.80 6.08 -11.18
CA GLU A 53 -21.81 6.33 -12.22
C GLU A 53 -21.21 6.87 -13.52
N LYS A 54 -20.11 7.64 -13.45
CA LYS A 54 -19.41 8.17 -14.63
C LYS A 54 -18.55 7.13 -15.35
N LEU A 55 -18.08 6.10 -14.66
CA LEU A 55 -17.23 5.05 -15.24
C LEU A 55 -18.02 3.86 -15.83
N GLY A 56 -19.35 3.79 -15.62
CA GLY A 56 -20.23 2.93 -16.40
C GLY A 56 -19.96 1.42 -16.37
N PHE A 57 -19.21 0.91 -15.39
CA PHE A 57 -18.90 -0.52 -15.29
C PHE A 57 -18.61 -0.93 -13.84
N ASP A 58 -19.59 -1.56 -13.19
CA ASP A 58 -19.45 -2.15 -11.84
C ASP A 58 -19.04 -3.62 -11.98
N ALA A 59 -17.74 -3.87 -12.13
CA ALA A 59 -17.18 -5.22 -12.08
C ALA A 59 -16.93 -5.60 -10.61
N TYR A 60 -17.89 -6.31 -10.05
CA TYR A 60 -17.80 -7.01 -8.75
C TYR A 60 -16.56 -7.91 -8.72
N GLY A 61 -15.42 -7.38 -8.25
CA GLY A 61 -14.21 -8.17 -8.06
C GLY A 61 -12.89 -7.40 -7.95
N VAL A 62 -12.82 -6.14 -8.36
CA VAL A 62 -11.56 -5.38 -8.28
C VAL A 62 -11.83 -4.03 -7.62
N GLY A 63 -11.62 -3.96 -6.30
CA GLY A 63 -11.40 -2.67 -5.67
C GLY A 63 -10.04 -2.15 -6.12
N GLU A 64 -9.98 -0.94 -6.68
CA GLU A 64 -8.77 -0.20 -7.06
C GLU A 64 -7.82 0.15 -5.88
N ASP A 65 -7.95 -0.54 -4.73
CA ASP A 65 -7.22 -0.28 -3.49
C ASP A 65 -6.46 -1.53 -2.98
N MET A 66 -6.08 -2.44 -3.88
CA MET A 66 -5.15 -3.52 -3.56
C MET A 66 -3.81 -3.24 -4.25
N PRO A 67 -2.91 -2.44 -3.65
CA PRO A 67 -1.58 -2.25 -4.18
C PRO A 67 -0.92 -3.62 -4.36
N ASP A 68 -0.52 -3.93 -5.59
CA ASP A 68 0.05 -5.21 -5.98
C ASP A 68 1.11 -5.64 -4.95
N PRO A 69 0.95 -6.80 -4.29
CA PRO A 69 1.89 -7.26 -3.27
C PRO A 69 3.32 -7.36 -3.82
N VAL A 70 3.48 -7.61 -5.13
CA VAL A 70 4.79 -7.63 -5.78
C VAL A 70 5.36 -6.22 -5.90
N ALA A 71 4.61 -5.26 -6.44
CA ALA A 71 5.03 -3.84 -6.48
C ALA A 71 5.41 -3.29 -5.10
N ARG A 72 4.67 -3.67 -4.04
CA ARG A 72 5.02 -3.29 -2.65
C ARG A 72 6.31 -3.91 -2.18
N ALA A 73 6.54 -5.19 -2.47
CA ALA A 73 7.78 -5.87 -2.12
C ALA A 73 8.98 -5.27 -2.87
N ILE A 74 8.81 -4.91 -4.14
CA ILE A 74 9.82 -4.21 -4.93
C ILE A 74 10.12 -2.83 -4.33
N GLY A 75 9.10 -2.06 -3.95
CA GLY A 75 9.29 -0.77 -3.28
C GLY A 75 10.08 -0.91 -1.98
N GLN A 76 9.74 -1.87 -1.13
CA GLN A 76 10.47 -2.15 0.10
C GLN A 76 11.92 -2.59 -0.14
N LEU A 77 12.16 -3.36 -1.20
CA LEU A 77 13.51 -3.76 -1.59
C LEU A 77 14.33 -2.55 -2.02
N LEU A 78 13.75 -1.64 -2.82
CA LEU A 78 14.42 -0.41 -3.27
C LEU A 78 14.77 0.51 -2.10
N ASP A 79 13.84 0.70 -1.15
CA ASP A 79 14.10 1.48 0.08
C ASP A 79 15.25 0.87 0.88
N HIS A 80 15.30 -0.47 0.98
CA HIS A 80 16.37 -1.15 1.69
C HIS A 80 17.72 -1.03 0.98
N LEU A 81 17.74 -1.10 -0.36
CA LEU A 81 18.95 -0.92 -1.15
C LEU A 81 19.54 0.48 -0.96
N GLN A 82 18.71 1.53 -0.98
CA GLN A 82 19.16 2.90 -0.70
C GLN A 82 19.79 3.04 0.70
N ALA A 83 19.22 2.39 1.70
CA ALA A 83 19.80 2.38 3.05
C ALA A 83 21.14 1.63 3.11
N VAL A 84 21.29 0.56 2.33
CA VAL A 84 22.56 -0.19 2.21
C VAL A 84 23.61 0.66 1.49
N ASP A 85 23.25 1.33 0.40
CA ASP A 85 24.15 2.21 -0.35
C ASP A 85 24.70 3.34 0.54
N GLY A 86 23.83 4.03 1.28
CA GLY A 86 24.26 5.07 2.22
C GLY A 86 25.21 4.54 3.30
N ARG A 87 24.95 3.33 3.83
CA ARG A 87 25.86 2.69 4.80
C ARG A 87 27.22 2.35 4.17
N LEU A 88 27.25 1.92 2.91
CA LEU A 88 28.50 1.65 2.19
C LEU A 88 29.29 2.94 1.93
N GLU A 89 28.61 4.05 1.63
CA GLU A 89 29.23 5.37 1.51
C GLU A 89 29.86 5.81 2.83
N ASP A 90 29.13 5.71 3.95
CA ASP A 90 29.65 6.01 5.29
C ASP A 90 30.89 5.16 5.62
N MET A 91 30.83 3.86 5.30
CA MET A 91 31.96 2.95 5.47
C MET A 91 33.15 3.33 4.57
N CYS A 92 32.92 3.74 3.32
CA CYS A 92 34.01 4.23 2.49
C CYS A 92 34.62 5.52 3.09
N GLY A 93 33.81 6.43 3.61
CA GLY A 93 34.28 7.63 4.30
C GLY A 93 35.24 7.29 5.45
N ALA A 94 34.82 6.38 6.33
CA ALA A 94 35.66 5.91 7.43
C ALA A 94 36.93 5.21 6.93
N LEU A 95 36.85 4.38 5.88
CA LEU A 95 38.02 3.70 5.32
C LEU A 95 39.02 4.69 4.70
N LYS A 96 38.54 5.76 4.07
CA LYS A 96 39.38 6.86 3.57
C LYS A 96 40.10 7.59 4.70
N ASP A 97 39.42 7.83 5.83
CA ASP A 97 40.02 8.44 7.01
C ASP A 97 41.13 7.55 7.62
N LEU A 98 41.00 6.22 7.49
CA LEU A 98 42.02 5.25 7.87
C LEU A 98 43.15 5.08 6.81
N GLY A 99 43.09 5.80 5.69
CA GLY A 99 44.11 5.78 4.64
C GLY A 99 43.95 4.67 3.60
N SER A 100 42.79 4.03 3.51
CA SER A 100 42.45 3.07 2.46
C SER A 100 41.82 3.76 1.25
N ASP A 101 42.23 3.35 0.06
CA ASP A 101 41.68 3.83 -1.23
C ASP A 101 40.47 3.00 -1.71
N TYR A 102 40.02 2.05 -0.90
CA TYR A 102 38.86 1.23 -1.21
C TYR A 102 37.57 2.03 -1.08
N CYS A 103 37.17 2.66 -2.17
CA CYS A 103 35.82 3.17 -2.35
C CYS A 103 35.05 2.27 -3.32
N ALA A 104 33.75 2.10 -3.06
CA ALA A 104 32.86 1.28 -3.87
C ALA A 104 33.06 1.62 -5.35
N LYS A 105 33.43 0.63 -6.16
CA LYS A 105 33.51 0.75 -7.61
C LYS A 105 32.12 1.12 -8.13
N ASP A 106 32.06 1.94 -9.19
CA ASP A 106 30.79 2.29 -9.82
C ASP A 106 29.95 1.04 -10.10
N LEU A 107 28.66 1.09 -9.75
CA LEU A 107 27.74 0.01 -10.09
C LEU A 107 27.68 -0.13 -11.61
N PRO A 108 27.59 -1.37 -12.14
CA PRO A 108 27.40 -1.58 -13.57
C PRO A 108 26.11 -0.90 -14.02
N GLN A 109 26.17 -0.21 -15.17
CA GLN A 109 25.01 0.45 -15.75
C GLN A 109 23.94 -0.59 -16.09
N LEU A 110 22.69 -0.29 -15.70
CA LEU A 110 21.54 -1.07 -16.12
C LEU A 110 21.34 -0.86 -17.62
N ARG A 111 21.35 -1.95 -18.40
CA ARG A 111 21.21 -1.88 -19.86
C ARG A 111 19.73 -1.68 -20.20
N GLU A 112 19.42 -0.72 -21.07
CA GLU A 112 18.02 -0.43 -21.45
C GLU A 112 17.32 -1.62 -22.12
N GLU A 113 18.09 -2.50 -22.78
CA GLU A 113 17.60 -3.74 -23.39
C GLU A 113 16.95 -4.69 -22.37
N ASP A 114 17.39 -4.68 -21.12
CA ASP A 114 16.85 -5.53 -20.04
C ASP A 114 15.46 -5.06 -19.58
N PHE A 115 15.03 -3.85 -19.97
CA PHE A 115 13.75 -3.24 -19.57
C PHE A 115 12.83 -2.93 -20.76
N ALA A 116 13.23 -3.30 -21.99
CA ALA A 116 12.51 -2.96 -23.21
C ALA A 116 11.06 -3.51 -23.25
N GLU A 117 10.80 -4.65 -22.62
CA GLU A 117 9.48 -5.29 -22.57
C GLU A 117 8.48 -4.57 -21.64
N VAL A 118 8.97 -3.77 -20.68
CA VAL A 118 8.12 -3.06 -19.69
C VAL A 118 7.67 -1.69 -20.21
N LYS A 119 8.40 -1.08 -21.15
CA LYS A 119 8.14 0.28 -21.66
C LYS A 119 6.95 0.37 -22.63
N GLY A 120 6.36 -0.76 -23.02
CA GLY A 120 5.25 -0.82 -23.96
C GLY A 120 3.87 -0.82 -23.30
N LYS A 121 3.43 0.27 -22.66
CA LYS A 121 1.99 0.55 -22.43
C LYS A 121 1.56 1.93 -21.88
N ASP A 122 2.40 2.96 -21.89
CA ASP A 122 1.98 4.34 -21.50
C ASP A 122 2.20 5.36 -22.62
N GLY A 123 1.49 5.14 -23.74
CA GLY A 123 1.48 6.04 -24.88
C GLY A 123 0.10 6.08 -25.53
N SER A 124 -0.95 6.40 -24.76
CA SER A 124 -2.23 6.78 -25.35
C SER A 124 -2.11 8.20 -25.91
N GLN A 125 -2.39 8.30 -27.21
CA GLN A 125 -2.38 9.49 -28.05
C GLN A 125 -3.19 10.64 -27.45
N VAL A 126 -2.60 11.83 -27.40
CA VAL A 126 -3.34 13.10 -27.48
C VAL A 126 -2.77 13.86 -28.67
N GLY A 127 -3.55 13.92 -29.74
CA GLY A 127 -3.22 14.56 -31.01
C GLY A 127 -4.21 14.16 -32.08
#